data_AF-A0A350PL05-F1
#
_entry.id   AF-A0A350PL05-F1
#
_cell.length_a   1.000
_cell.length_b   1.000
_cell.length_c   1.000
_cell.angle_alpha   90.00
_cell.angle_beta   90.00
_cell.angle_gamma   90.00
#
_symmetry.space_group_name_H-M   'P 1'
#
loop_
_entity.id
_entity.type
_entity.pdbx_description
1 polymer ?
#
loop_
_entity_poly.entity_id
_entity_poly.type
_entity_poly.pdbx_seq_one_letter_code
_entity_poly.pdbx_strand_id
1 'polypeptide(L)'
;MRDALIKQVKDQIVVEDDRSRYLDYLGKTLHDEYLNILEKEITKAFVSAYDEQAESLFNNYLDHAEAFVNLTNVKDTVTNEEIQPDESFMASIEEQIGIVGTSRENFRIDITSYMFSKLRRGEKVHWQSYAPLREAIENKLTASVRDISRIVTKSKSRDKKQQGKYNEMVQTLIDEYGYNEDSAEEVIKFAANNLWRDS
;
A
#
# COMPACT_ATOMS: atom_id res chain seq x y z
N MET A 1 -26.27 -6.42 -2.14
CA MET A 1 -26.54 -6.56 -3.60
C MET A 1 -26.21 -7.96 -4.13
N ARG A 2 -25.00 -8.50 -3.89
CA ARG A 2 -24.62 -9.88 -4.26
C ARG A 2 -25.60 -10.96 -3.79
N ASP A 3 -26.01 -10.92 -2.52
CA ASP A 3 -26.93 -11.94 -1.98
C ASP A 3 -28.32 -11.89 -2.63
N ALA A 4 -28.75 -10.71 -3.08
CA ALA A 4 -29.98 -10.55 -3.86
C ALA A 4 -29.86 -11.17 -5.25
N LEU A 5 -28.69 -11.01 -5.92
CA LEU A 5 -28.42 -11.65 -7.21
C LEU A 5 -28.32 -13.17 -7.10
N ILE A 6 -27.64 -13.68 -6.06
CA ILE A 6 -27.57 -15.12 -5.77
C ILE A 6 -28.96 -15.70 -5.53
N LYS A 7 -29.79 -15.00 -4.74
CA LYS A 7 -31.17 -15.39 -4.49
C LYS A 7 -31.99 -15.41 -5.78
N GLN A 8 -31.86 -14.39 -6.61
CA GLN A 8 -32.59 -14.29 -7.87
C GLN A 8 -32.20 -15.38 -8.87
N VAL A 9 -30.91 -15.73 -8.99
CA VAL A 9 -30.44 -16.86 -9.81
C VAL A 9 -30.98 -18.18 -9.28
N LYS A 10 -31.05 -18.35 -7.95
CA LYS A 10 -31.64 -19.55 -7.35
C LYS A 10 -33.15 -19.65 -7.62
N ASP A 11 -33.88 -18.54 -7.60
CA ASP A 11 -35.33 -18.55 -7.69
C ASP A 11 -35.84 -18.55 -9.15
N GLN A 12 -35.08 -18.01 -10.11
CA GLN A 12 -35.56 -17.78 -11.48
C GLN A 12 -34.95 -18.69 -12.55
N ILE A 13 -33.76 -19.26 -12.33
CA ILE A 13 -33.12 -20.15 -13.33
C ILE A 13 -33.59 -21.59 -13.12
N VAL A 14 -34.37 -22.08 -14.08
CA VAL A 14 -34.97 -23.43 -14.06
C VAL A 14 -34.00 -24.50 -14.61
N VAL A 15 -33.09 -24.11 -15.52
CA VAL A 15 -32.10 -25.02 -16.11
C VAL A 15 -30.93 -25.21 -15.14
N GLU A 16 -30.75 -26.42 -14.62
CA GLU A 16 -29.74 -26.77 -13.61
C GLU A 16 -28.30 -26.42 -14.05
N ASP A 17 -27.93 -26.71 -15.31
CA ASP A 17 -26.59 -26.42 -15.83
C ASP A 17 -26.28 -24.91 -15.87
N ASP A 18 -27.22 -24.10 -16.35
CA ASP A 18 -27.07 -22.63 -16.37
C ASP A 18 -27.11 -22.06 -14.95
N ARG A 19 -27.94 -22.61 -14.07
CA ARG A 19 -28.00 -22.21 -12.65
C ARG A 19 -26.65 -22.43 -11.96
N SER A 20 -26.06 -23.60 -12.18
CA SER A 20 -24.73 -23.94 -11.64
C SER A 20 -23.65 -23.01 -12.20
N ARG A 21 -23.65 -22.77 -13.52
CA ARG A 21 -22.71 -21.86 -14.18
C ARG A 21 -22.79 -20.42 -13.65
N TYR A 22 -24.00 -19.87 -13.51
CA TYR A 22 -24.19 -18.52 -13.00
C TYR A 22 -23.85 -18.41 -11.51
N LEU A 23 -24.12 -19.45 -10.70
CA LEU A 23 -23.73 -19.47 -9.30
C LEU A 23 -22.21 -19.56 -9.12
N ASP A 24 -21.49 -20.31 -9.95
CA ASP A 24 -20.01 -20.35 -9.91
C ASP A 24 -19.43 -18.99 -10.36
N TYR A 25 -19.98 -18.37 -11.40
CA TYR A 25 -19.56 -17.04 -11.86
C TYR A 25 -19.81 -15.93 -10.81
N LEU A 26 -21.01 -15.89 -10.21
CA LEU A 26 -21.33 -14.93 -9.14
C LEU A 26 -20.59 -15.25 -7.83
N GLY A 27 -20.30 -16.52 -7.61
CA GLY A 27 -19.66 -17.04 -6.40
C GLY A 27 -18.18 -16.73 -6.35
N LYS A 28 -17.45 -17.05 -7.43
CA LYS A 28 -15.99 -16.90 -7.56
C LYS A 28 -15.63 -15.67 -8.38
N THR A 29 -15.93 -15.66 -9.68
CA THR A 29 -15.41 -14.62 -10.59
C THR A 29 -15.83 -13.20 -10.19
N LEU A 30 -17.11 -12.99 -9.90
CA LEU A 30 -17.60 -11.67 -9.47
C LEU A 30 -17.06 -11.30 -8.08
N HIS A 31 -16.86 -12.28 -7.20
CA HIS A 31 -16.37 -12.03 -5.86
C HIS A 31 -14.89 -11.64 -5.88
N ASP A 32 -14.08 -12.39 -6.61
CA ASP A 32 -12.64 -12.13 -6.75
C ASP A 32 -12.40 -10.78 -7.44
N GLU A 33 -13.17 -10.45 -8.47
CA GLU A 33 -13.06 -9.16 -9.15
C GLU A 33 -13.50 -8.00 -8.25
N TYR A 34 -14.58 -8.17 -7.49
CA TYR A 34 -15.00 -7.18 -6.49
C TYR A 34 -13.93 -6.96 -5.43
N LEU A 35 -13.32 -8.03 -4.92
CA LEU A 35 -12.22 -7.93 -3.95
C LEU A 35 -11.02 -7.19 -4.55
N ASN A 36 -10.62 -7.51 -5.78
CA ASN A 36 -9.50 -6.85 -6.47
C ASN A 36 -9.75 -5.36 -6.69
N ILE A 37 -10.97 -4.97 -7.08
CA ILE A 37 -11.35 -3.55 -7.22
C ILE A 37 -11.29 -2.86 -5.86
N LEU A 38 -11.90 -3.47 -4.84
CA LEU A 38 -11.95 -2.91 -3.49
C LEU A 38 -10.55 -2.75 -2.92
N GLU A 39 -9.66 -3.73 -3.11
CA GLU A 39 -8.27 -3.66 -2.70
C GLU A 39 -7.54 -2.51 -3.37
N LYS A 40 -7.68 -2.34 -4.69
CA LYS A 40 -7.04 -1.26 -5.44
C LYS A 40 -7.55 0.12 -5.02
N GLU A 41 -8.86 0.28 -4.87
CA GLU A 41 -9.46 1.56 -4.48
C GLU A 41 -9.03 1.96 -3.07
N ILE A 42 -9.13 1.04 -2.12
CA ILE A 42 -8.71 1.25 -0.74
C ILE A 42 -7.22 1.55 -0.65
N THR A 43 -6.39 0.76 -1.34
CA THR A 43 -4.94 0.97 -1.36
C THR A 43 -4.61 2.35 -1.93
N LYS A 44 -5.25 2.74 -3.04
CA LYS A 44 -5.05 4.06 -3.65
C LYS A 44 -5.51 5.19 -2.72
N ALA A 45 -6.64 5.03 -2.06
CA ALA A 45 -7.15 6.02 -1.10
C ALA A 45 -6.18 6.22 0.07
N PHE A 46 -5.59 5.13 0.56
CA PHE A 46 -4.59 5.22 1.60
C PHE A 46 -3.29 5.83 1.14
N VAL A 47 -2.78 5.44 -0.03
CA VAL A 47 -1.56 6.04 -0.56
C VAL A 47 -1.75 7.56 -0.76
N SER A 48 -2.93 8.01 -1.20
CA SER A 48 -3.30 9.43 -1.25
C SER A 48 -3.23 10.09 0.13
N ALA A 49 -3.86 9.47 1.14
CA ALA A 49 -3.80 9.94 2.54
C ALA A 49 -2.37 10.01 3.11
N TYR A 50 -1.47 9.17 2.58
CA TYR A 50 -0.10 9.01 3.05
C TYR A 50 0.95 9.54 2.06
N ASP A 51 0.57 10.40 1.11
CA ASP A 51 1.46 10.91 0.06
C ASP A 51 2.72 11.59 0.64
N GLU A 52 2.56 12.39 1.70
CA GLU A 52 3.69 13.00 2.43
C GLU A 52 4.60 11.95 3.08
N GLN A 53 4.04 10.86 3.61
CA GLN A 53 4.81 9.76 4.17
C GLN A 53 5.50 8.95 3.07
N ALA A 54 4.89 8.78 1.91
CA ALA A 54 5.50 8.14 0.74
C ALA A 54 6.70 8.95 0.24
N GLU A 55 6.55 10.27 0.11
CA GLU A 55 7.60 11.19 -0.29
C GLU A 55 8.75 11.21 0.73
N SER A 56 8.44 11.17 2.02
CA SER A 56 9.46 11.07 3.08
C SER A 56 10.22 9.75 3.03
N LEU A 57 9.54 8.61 2.86
CA LEU A 57 10.19 7.29 2.72
C LEU A 57 11.07 7.23 1.47
N PHE A 58 10.59 7.80 0.37
CA PHE A 58 11.31 7.87 -0.89
C PHE A 58 12.60 8.68 -0.76
N ASN A 59 12.52 9.90 -0.25
CA ASN A 59 13.69 10.77 -0.09
C ASN A 59 14.70 10.14 0.88
N ASN A 60 14.23 9.59 2.00
CA ASN A 60 15.11 8.90 2.94
C ASN A 60 15.81 7.68 2.28
N TYR A 61 15.09 6.91 1.46
CA TYR A 61 15.68 5.80 0.72
C TYR A 61 16.76 6.28 -0.26
N LEU A 62 16.52 7.38 -0.99
CA LEU A 62 17.51 7.93 -1.92
C LEU A 62 18.78 8.40 -1.19
N ASP A 63 18.63 9.09 -0.06
CA ASP A 63 19.78 9.57 0.73
C ASP A 63 20.66 8.39 1.19
N HIS A 64 20.03 7.34 1.72
CA HIS A 64 20.74 6.12 2.12
C HIS A 64 21.33 5.34 0.94
N ALA A 65 20.63 5.25 -0.19
CA ALA A 65 21.11 4.54 -1.37
C ALA A 65 22.28 5.27 -2.03
N GLU A 66 22.24 6.60 -2.12
CA GLU A 66 23.35 7.41 -2.62
C GLU A 66 24.59 7.26 -1.73
N ALA A 67 24.41 7.36 -0.42
CA ALA A 67 25.50 7.21 0.53
C ALA A 67 26.12 5.81 0.50
N PHE A 68 25.29 4.77 0.34
CA PHE A 68 25.75 3.39 0.17
C PHE A 68 26.59 3.22 -1.12
N VAL A 69 26.12 3.74 -2.25
CA VAL A 69 26.82 3.62 -3.55
C VAL A 69 28.12 4.43 -3.57
N ASN A 70 28.12 5.61 -2.96
CA ASN A 70 29.29 6.50 -2.94
C ASN A 70 30.27 6.21 -1.80
N LEU A 71 29.98 5.24 -0.92
CA LEU A 71 30.75 4.95 0.30
C LEU A 71 30.91 6.20 1.19
N THR A 72 29.85 7.00 1.28
CA THR A 72 29.78 8.21 2.11
C THR A 72 28.79 8.05 3.26
N ASN A 73 28.79 9.00 4.18
CA ASN A 73 27.81 9.05 5.26
C ASN A 73 26.55 9.78 4.81
N VAL A 74 25.40 9.39 5.36
CA VAL A 74 24.15 10.17 5.27
C VAL A 74 24.19 11.24 6.36
N LYS A 75 23.69 12.43 6.02
CA LYS A 75 23.57 13.49 7.01
C LYS A 75 22.16 13.46 7.61
N ASP A 76 22.09 13.22 8.92
CA ASP A 76 20.82 13.24 9.64
C ASP A 76 20.22 14.66 9.62
N THR A 77 18.97 14.77 9.21
CA THR A 77 18.26 16.06 9.06
C THR A 77 17.90 16.72 10.40
N VAL A 78 17.88 15.94 11.49
CA VAL A 78 17.53 16.37 12.85
C VAL A 78 18.77 16.68 13.66
N THR A 79 19.77 15.78 13.65
CA THR A 79 20.97 15.92 14.49
C THR A 79 22.15 16.57 13.77
N ASN A 80 22.12 16.69 12.44
CA ASN A 80 23.26 17.05 11.59
C ASN A 80 24.46 16.09 11.71
N GLU A 81 24.30 14.92 12.33
CA GLU A 81 25.36 13.94 12.47
C GLU A 81 25.53 13.14 11.17
N GLU A 82 26.77 12.72 10.92
CA GLU A 82 27.09 11.80 9.84
C GLU A 82 26.84 10.37 10.31
N ILE A 83 25.83 9.74 9.74
CA ILE A 83 25.44 8.37 10.03
C ILE A 83 25.77 7.46 8.86
N GLN A 84 26.09 6.20 9.16
CA GLN A 84 26.28 5.19 8.12
C GLN A 84 24.95 4.93 7.38
N PRO A 85 24.99 4.55 6.09
CA PRO A 85 23.79 4.15 5.35
C PRO A 85 23.02 3.05 6.09
N ASP A 86 21.72 3.24 6.32
CA ASP A 86 20.89 2.25 6.97
C ASP A 86 20.46 1.17 5.97
N GLU A 87 21.31 0.15 5.85
CA GLU A 87 21.06 -1.00 4.99
C GLU A 87 19.84 -1.82 5.44
N SER A 88 19.52 -1.81 6.73
CA SER A 88 18.35 -2.52 7.26
C SER A 88 17.07 -1.83 6.82
N PHE A 89 17.03 -0.51 6.89
CA PHE A 89 15.93 0.30 6.38
C PHE A 89 15.74 0.08 4.87
N MET A 90 16.81 0.23 4.07
CA MET A 90 16.74 0.02 2.62
C MET A 90 16.28 -1.40 2.26
N ALA A 91 16.84 -2.42 2.90
CA ALA A 91 16.45 -3.82 2.70
C ALA A 91 14.96 -4.04 3.00
N SER A 92 14.43 -3.40 4.05
CA SER A 92 13.03 -3.54 4.44
C SER A 92 12.03 -2.95 3.43
N ILE A 93 12.48 -2.07 2.53
CA ILE A 93 11.71 -1.54 1.38
C ILE A 93 11.92 -2.45 0.18
N GLU A 94 13.18 -2.78 -0.15
CA GLU A 94 13.56 -3.66 -1.27
C GLU A 94 12.87 -5.04 -1.22
N GLU A 95 12.74 -5.60 -0.02
CA GLU A 95 12.06 -6.89 0.21
C GLU A 95 10.57 -6.85 -0.16
N GLN A 96 9.92 -5.67 -0.16
CA GLN A 96 8.50 -5.53 -0.52
C GLN A 96 8.21 -5.85 -1.99
N ILE A 97 9.24 -5.85 -2.84
CA ILE A 97 9.18 -6.24 -4.25
C ILE A 97 10.08 -7.45 -4.55
N GLY A 98 10.46 -8.20 -3.51
CA GLY A 98 11.23 -9.44 -3.64
C GLY A 98 12.72 -9.24 -3.95
N ILE A 99 13.28 -8.05 -3.76
CA ILE A 99 14.71 -7.79 -3.99
C ILE A 99 15.51 -8.21 -2.75
N VAL A 100 16.31 -9.26 -2.91
CA VAL A 100 17.10 -9.89 -1.84
C VAL A 100 18.54 -10.18 -2.27
N GLY A 101 19.43 -10.34 -1.29
CA GLY A 101 20.82 -10.72 -1.53
C GLY A 101 21.56 -9.72 -2.41
N THR A 102 22.31 -10.22 -3.40
CA THR A 102 23.15 -9.41 -4.29
C THR A 102 22.35 -8.50 -5.23
N SER A 103 21.05 -8.76 -5.41
CA SER A 103 20.18 -7.91 -6.23
C SER A 103 19.93 -6.53 -5.60
N ARG A 104 20.14 -6.38 -4.29
CA ARG A 104 19.98 -5.09 -3.58
C ARG A 104 20.97 -4.05 -4.04
N GLU A 105 22.24 -4.44 -4.18
CA GLU A 105 23.31 -3.54 -4.61
C GLU A 105 23.03 -2.99 -6.02
N ASN A 106 22.69 -3.88 -6.95
CA ASN A 106 22.32 -3.48 -8.32
C ASN A 106 21.12 -2.53 -8.32
N PHE A 107 20.10 -2.83 -7.53
CA PHE A 107 18.91 -1.99 -7.43
C PHE A 107 19.22 -0.57 -6.92
N ARG A 108 20.06 -0.47 -5.88
CA ARG A 108 20.51 0.82 -5.33
C ARG A 108 21.31 1.62 -6.37
N ILE A 109 22.22 0.97 -7.11
CA ILE A 109 23.01 1.60 -8.17
C ILE A 109 22.11 2.12 -9.31
N ASP A 110 21.15 1.30 -9.75
CA ASP A 110 20.24 1.63 -10.84
C ASP A 110 19.34 2.82 -10.48
N ILE A 111 18.79 2.84 -9.27
CA ILE A 111 17.96 3.94 -8.77
C ILE A 111 18.78 5.23 -8.71
N THR A 112 19.92 5.22 -8.03
CA THR A 112 20.77 6.41 -7.87
C THR A 112 21.20 6.96 -9.23
N SER A 113 21.55 6.09 -10.18
CA SER A 113 21.90 6.48 -11.54
C SER A 113 20.73 7.12 -12.31
N TYR A 114 19.54 6.53 -12.20
CA TYR A 114 18.32 7.06 -12.83
C TYR A 114 17.91 8.42 -12.23
N MET A 115 18.00 8.56 -10.90
CA MET A 115 17.74 9.82 -10.19
C MET A 115 18.74 10.91 -10.57
N PHE A 116 20.03 10.61 -10.58
CA PHE A 116 21.07 11.54 -11.00
C PHE A 116 20.88 12.01 -12.45
N SER A 117 20.42 11.11 -13.32
CA SER A 117 20.04 11.43 -14.70
C SER A 117 18.88 12.44 -14.77
N LYS A 118 17.85 12.29 -13.92
CA LYS A 118 16.70 13.21 -13.81
C LYS A 118 17.11 14.57 -13.26
N LEU A 119 17.87 14.59 -12.16
CA LEU A 119 18.37 15.82 -11.53
C LEU A 119 19.22 16.66 -12.48
N ARG A 120 20.12 16.04 -13.26
CA ARG A 120 20.94 16.75 -14.27
C ARG A 120 20.11 17.41 -15.38
N ARG A 121 18.90 16.90 -15.65
CA ARG A 121 17.97 17.52 -16.60
C ARG A 121 17.10 18.61 -15.97
N GLY A 122 17.28 18.90 -14.68
CA GLY A 122 16.46 19.85 -13.94
C GLY A 122 15.02 19.37 -13.71
N GLU A 123 14.76 18.07 -13.85
CA GLU A 123 13.45 17.50 -13.57
C GLU A 123 13.24 17.38 -12.07
N LYS A 124 12.04 17.72 -11.60
CA LYS A 124 11.65 17.47 -10.21
C LYS A 124 11.49 15.97 -10.01
N VAL A 125 12.08 15.46 -8.93
CA VAL A 125 11.93 14.08 -8.51
C VAL A 125 10.82 14.02 -7.48
N HIS A 126 9.89 13.12 -7.70
CA HIS A 126 8.80 12.74 -6.79
C HIS A 126 8.84 11.23 -6.55
N TRP A 127 8.21 10.75 -5.48
CA TRP A 127 8.16 9.33 -5.15
C TRP A 127 7.61 8.42 -6.27
N GLN A 128 6.79 8.99 -7.15
CA GLN A 128 6.22 8.30 -8.32
C GLN A 128 7.18 8.20 -9.52
N SER A 129 8.36 8.82 -9.46
CA SER A 129 9.26 8.98 -10.61
C SER A 129 9.93 7.67 -11.06
N TYR A 130 9.97 6.68 -10.17
CA TYR A 130 10.59 5.38 -10.43
C TYR A 130 9.66 4.25 -10.01
N ALA A 131 9.10 3.56 -11.00
CA ALA A 131 8.02 2.60 -10.78
C ALA A 131 8.37 1.46 -9.78
N PRO A 132 9.57 0.83 -9.81
CA PRO A 132 9.90 -0.21 -8.84
C PRO A 132 9.97 0.28 -7.39
N LEU A 133 10.60 1.44 -7.13
CA LEU A 133 10.67 1.99 -5.77
C LEU A 133 9.30 2.49 -5.30
N ARG A 134 8.52 3.05 -6.21
CA ARG A 134 7.12 3.43 -5.97
C ARG A 134 6.32 2.23 -5.48
N GLU A 135 6.39 1.10 -6.19
CA GLU A 135 5.69 -0.15 -5.82
C GLU A 135 6.16 -0.68 -4.45
N ALA A 136 7.48 -0.64 -4.19
CA ALA A 136 8.03 -1.04 -2.91
C ALA A 136 7.50 -0.18 -1.74
N ILE A 137 7.38 1.13 -1.95
CA ILE A 137 6.83 2.06 -0.95
C ILE A 137 5.32 1.86 -0.78
N GLU A 138 4.56 1.68 -1.86
CA GLU A 138 3.12 1.37 -1.81
C GLU A 138 2.88 0.10 -1.00
N ASN A 139 3.63 -0.97 -1.26
CA ASN A 139 3.55 -2.23 -0.52
C ASN A 139 3.91 -2.05 0.96
N LYS A 140 4.98 -1.29 1.26
CA LYS A 140 5.40 -0.95 2.63
C LYS A 140 4.30 -0.22 3.40
N LEU A 141 3.71 0.81 2.81
CA LEU A 141 2.65 1.61 3.42
C LEU A 141 1.39 0.77 3.62
N THR A 142 1.01 -0.03 2.62
CA THR A 142 -0.14 -0.94 2.70
C THR A 142 0.03 -1.95 3.83
N ALA A 143 1.23 -2.53 3.99
CA ALA A 143 1.53 -3.42 5.11
C ALA A 143 1.42 -2.73 6.47
N SER A 144 1.94 -1.50 6.60
CA SER A 144 1.82 -0.71 7.84
C SER A 144 0.36 -0.38 8.18
N VAL A 145 -0.43 0.00 7.17
CA VAL A 145 -1.85 0.31 7.31
C VAL A 145 -2.66 -0.94 7.69
N ARG A 146 -2.36 -2.09 7.08
CA ARG A 146 -2.92 -3.38 7.47
C ARG A 146 -2.75 -3.65 8.96
N ASP A 147 -1.55 -3.42 9.47
CA ASP A 147 -1.25 -3.65 10.88
C ASP A 147 -2.02 -2.68 11.79
N ILE A 148 -2.08 -1.39 11.42
CA ILE A 148 -2.88 -0.38 12.15
C ILE A 148 -4.36 -0.80 12.19
N SER A 149 -4.95 -1.15 11.03
CA SER A 149 -6.36 -1.50 10.95
C SER A 149 -6.71 -2.75 11.76
N ARG A 150 -5.85 -3.77 11.73
CA ARG A 150 -6.01 -4.98 12.57
C ARG A 150 -5.95 -4.66 14.05
N ILE A 151 -5.02 -3.80 14.47
CA ILE A 151 -4.87 -3.44 15.89
C ILE A 151 -6.09 -2.65 16.38
N VAL A 152 -6.53 -1.65 15.61
CA VAL A 152 -7.70 -0.81 15.96
C VAL A 152 -9.00 -1.61 15.94
N THR A 153 -9.15 -2.59 15.04
CA THR A 153 -10.35 -3.43 14.97
C THR A 153 -10.40 -4.49 16.08
N LYS A 154 -9.24 -5.10 16.45
CA LYS A 154 -9.19 -6.18 17.46
C LYS A 154 -9.09 -5.67 18.90
N SER A 155 -8.37 -4.58 19.11
CA SER A 155 -8.20 -3.99 20.42
C SER A 155 -8.96 -2.67 20.44
N LYS A 156 -9.74 -2.42 21.50
CA LYS A 156 -10.06 -1.04 21.90
C LYS A 156 -8.74 -0.37 22.29
N SER A 157 -7.89 -0.11 21.30
CA SER A 157 -6.51 0.31 21.47
C SER A 157 -6.51 1.60 22.27
N ARG A 158 -5.70 1.65 23.32
CA ARG A 158 -5.43 2.89 24.06
C ARG A 158 -4.40 3.77 23.34
N ASP A 159 -3.86 3.31 22.21
CA ASP A 159 -2.87 4.05 21.43
C ASP A 159 -3.56 5.15 20.60
N LYS A 160 -3.53 6.37 21.14
CA LYS A 160 -4.09 7.56 20.49
C LYS A 160 -3.44 7.85 19.14
N LYS A 161 -2.18 7.45 18.90
CA LYS A 161 -1.48 7.72 17.64
C LYS A 161 -2.02 6.82 16.53
N GLN A 162 -2.21 5.54 16.82
CA GLN A 162 -2.83 4.60 15.88
C GLN A 162 -4.29 4.95 15.59
N GLN A 163 -5.03 5.39 16.62
CA GLN A 163 -6.42 5.82 16.44
C GLN A 163 -6.53 7.11 15.63
N GLY A 164 -5.59 8.06 15.79
CA GLY A 164 -5.50 9.24 14.93
C GLY A 164 -5.31 8.87 13.46
N LYS A 165 -4.34 7.99 13.17
CA LYS A 165 -4.10 7.49 11.81
C LYS A 165 -5.31 6.77 11.20
N TYR A 166 -6.01 5.98 12.00
CA TYR A 166 -7.25 5.32 11.56
C TYR A 166 -8.35 6.33 11.22
N ASN A 167 -8.51 7.38 12.03
CA ASN A 167 -9.52 8.41 11.76
C ASN A 167 -9.19 9.23 10.50
N GLU A 168 -7.91 9.54 10.28
CA GLU A 168 -7.42 10.20 9.06
C GLU A 168 -7.75 9.37 7.80
N MET A 169 -7.60 8.04 7.91
CA MET A 169 -7.99 7.11 6.85
C MET A 169 -9.50 7.14 6.56
N VAL A 170 -10.35 7.13 7.60
CA VAL A 170 -11.81 7.25 7.45
C VAL A 170 -12.15 8.57 6.78
N GLN A 171 -11.54 9.67 7.22
CA GLN A 171 -11.78 11.00 6.68
C GLN A 171 -11.40 11.10 5.19
N THR A 172 -10.28 10.50 4.79
CA THR A 172 -9.87 10.48 3.37
C THR A 172 -10.87 9.74 2.48
N LEU A 173 -11.41 8.61 2.95
CA LEU A 173 -12.45 7.88 2.21
C LEU A 173 -13.73 8.71 2.06
N ILE A 174 -14.06 9.52 3.06
CA ILE A 174 -15.23 10.42 3.00
C ILE A 174 -14.97 11.55 1.99
N ASP A 175 -13.84 12.24 2.14
CA ASP A 175 -13.57 13.49 1.40
C ASP A 175 -13.19 13.25 -0.07
N GLU A 176 -12.37 12.22 -0.34
CA GLU A 176 -11.84 11.97 -1.69
C GLU A 176 -12.63 10.92 -2.47
N TYR A 177 -13.30 9.99 -1.77
CA TYR A 177 -13.98 8.84 -2.39
C TYR A 177 -15.49 8.83 -2.18
N GLY A 178 -16.05 9.79 -1.43
CA GLY A 178 -17.49 9.97 -1.27
C GLY A 178 -18.17 8.92 -0.40
N TYR A 179 -17.42 8.20 0.44
CA TYR A 179 -18.01 7.31 1.43
C TYR A 179 -18.71 8.12 2.53
N ASN A 180 -19.71 7.52 3.18
CA ASN A 180 -20.18 8.00 4.47
C ASN A 180 -19.37 7.32 5.60
N GLU A 181 -19.43 7.87 6.81
CA GLU A 181 -18.67 7.38 7.97
C GLU A 181 -18.84 5.87 8.22
N ASP A 182 -20.09 5.40 8.28
CA ASP A 182 -20.40 3.98 8.51
C ASP A 182 -19.80 3.08 7.42
N SER A 183 -19.95 3.48 6.15
CA SER A 183 -19.45 2.73 5.00
C SER A 183 -17.93 2.73 4.92
N ALA A 184 -17.27 3.84 5.26
CA ALA A 184 -15.81 3.93 5.32
C ALA A 184 -15.27 3.00 6.40
N GLU A 185 -15.85 3.03 7.61
CA GLU A 185 -15.46 2.11 8.66
C GLU A 185 -15.68 0.64 8.30
N GLU A 186 -16.83 0.32 7.69
CA GLU A 186 -17.16 -1.06 7.30
C GLU A 186 -16.18 -1.57 6.25
N VAL A 187 -15.82 -0.74 5.27
CA VAL A 187 -14.85 -1.07 4.23
C VAL A 187 -13.46 -1.29 4.79
N ILE A 188 -13.00 -0.44 5.72
CA ILE A 188 -11.70 -0.62 6.38
C ILE A 188 -11.67 -1.90 7.22
N LYS A 189 -12.73 -2.18 7.98
CA LYS A 189 -12.88 -3.42 8.76
C LYS A 189 -12.93 -4.63 7.85
N PHE A 190 -13.64 -4.54 6.73
CA PHE A 190 -13.76 -5.61 5.75
C PHE A 190 -12.39 -5.90 5.12
N ALA A 191 -11.64 -4.88 4.70
CA ALA A 191 -10.30 -5.03 4.15
C ALA A 191 -9.33 -5.69 5.13
N ALA A 192 -9.34 -5.26 6.39
CA ALA A 192 -8.49 -5.85 7.44
C ALA A 192 -8.76 -7.33 7.72
N ASN A 193 -10.02 -7.76 7.55
CA ASN A 193 -10.47 -9.11 7.87
C ASN A 193 -10.53 -10.06 6.67
N ASN A 194 -10.68 -9.56 5.44
CA ASN A 194 -10.91 -10.39 4.25
C ASN A 194 -9.86 -10.22 3.17
N LEU A 195 -9.43 -8.98 2.87
CA LEU A 195 -8.40 -8.75 1.85
C LEU A 195 -7.03 -9.18 2.36
N TRP A 196 -6.68 -8.73 3.55
CA TRP A 196 -5.33 -8.93 4.05
C TRP A 196 -5.16 -10.15 4.96
N ARG A 197 -6.14 -11.04 5.06
CA ARG A 197 -6.08 -12.20 5.97
C ARG A 197 -5.20 -13.33 5.44
N ASP A 198 -5.10 -13.47 4.12
CA ASP A 198 -4.51 -14.63 3.44
C ASP A 198 -3.36 -14.24 2.46
N SER A 199 -2.66 -13.12 2.71
CA SER A 199 -1.40 -12.73 2.03
C SER A 199 -0.20 -12.77 2.97
#